data_AF-A0A1Y2ZVD0-F1
#
_entry.id   AF-A0A1Y2ZVD0-F1
#
_cell.length_a   1.000
_cell.length_b   1.000
_cell.length_c   1.000
_cell.angle_alpha   90.00
_cell.angle_beta   90.00
_cell.angle_gamma   90.00
#
_symmetry.space_group_name_H-M   'P 1'
#
loop_
_entity.id
_entity.type
_entity.pdbx_description
1 polymer ?
#
loop_
_entity_poly.entity_id
_entity_poly.type
_entity_poly.pdbx_seq_one_letter_code
_entity_poly.pdbx_strand_id
1 'polypeptide(L)'
;MQIKPQQVSVWPLRLIQFQIALIYFVSGWVKFHSPEWLDGSIMQYVLIHPQYSRWDGWSFIDNPLLSGVLVALAGFIRWWELLFPFLLINAHSRKISLLIGILFHAGLLLTMNLRWFPVIMLSLYLALLSNCSFIRLEEKLLNHYRDNQKNK
;
A
#
# COMPACT_ATOMS: atom_id res chain seq x y z
N MET A 1 -26.40 4.53 30.18
CA MET A 1 -27.00 3.86 29.02
C MET A 1 -25.94 2.95 28.41
N GLN A 2 -26.05 1.62 28.57
CA GLN A 2 -25.08 0.66 28.02
C GLN A 2 -25.39 0.48 26.52
N ILE A 3 -24.57 1.06 25.65
CA ILE A 3 -24.69 0.87 24.20
C ILE A 3 -24.18 -0.54 23.89
N LYS A 4 -25.08 -1.45 23.56
CA LYS A 4 -24.72 -2.80 23.12
C LYS A 4 -24.19 -2.69 21.67
N PRO A 5 -23.00 -3.23 21.34
CA PRO A 5 -22.46 -3.10 20.00
C PRO A 5 -23.39 -3.77 18.98
N GLN A 6 -23.75 -3.04 17.91
CA GLN A 6 -24.52 -3.62 16.81
C GLN A 6 -23.68 -4.65 16.07
N GLN A 7 -24.23 -5.86 15.90
CA GLN A 7 -23.60 -6.92 15.13
C GLN A 7 -23.86 -6.66 13.64
N VAL A 8 -22.80 -6.36 12.89
CA VAL A 8 -22.84 -6.17 11.44
C VAL A 8 -22.24 -7.38 10.72
N SER A 9 -22.76 -7.71 9.55
CA SER A 9 -22.24 -8.82 8.76
C SER A 9 -20.81 -8.54 8.29
N VAL A 10 -19.89 -9.47 8.49
CA VAL A 10 -18.46 -9.31 8.13
C VAL A 10 -18.14 -9.59 6.66
N TRP A 11 -19.08 -10.17 5.91
CA TRP A 11 -18.82 -10.61 4.53
C TRP A 11 -18.36 -9.50 3.58
N PRO A 12 -18.89 -8.24 3.60
CA PRO A 12 -18.44 -7.21 2.66
C PRO A 12 -16.98 -6.85 2.90
N LEU A 13 -16.58 -6.80 4.18
CA LEU A 13 -15.20 -6.56 4.58
C LEU A 13 -14.29 -7.69 4.07
N ARG A 14 -14.70 -8.95 4.23
CA ARG A 14 -13.93 -10.11 3.74
C ARG A 14 -13.79 -10.08 2.22
N LEU A 15 -14.84 -9.69 1.50
CA LEU A 15 -14.80 -9.58 0.04
C LEU A 15 -13.80 -8.51 -0.41
N ILE A 16 -13.79 -7.34 0.25
CA ILE A 16 -12.80 -6.29 -0.03
C ILE A 16 -11.37 -6.78 0.27
N GLN A 17 -11.15 -7.42 1.42
CA GLN A 17 -9.84 -7.98 1.78
C GLN A 17 -9.34 -9.00 0.74
N PHE A 18 -10.23 -9.87 0.27
CA PHE A 18 -9.94 -10.84 -0.77
C PHE A 18 -9.60 -10.14 -2.10
N GLN A 19 -10.40 -9.15 -2.50
CA GLN A 19 -10.16 -8.40 -3.73
C GLN A 19 -8.79 -7.70 -3.72
N ILE A 20 -8.41 -7.08 -2.60
CA ILE A 20 -7.09 -6.45 -2.47
C ILE A 20 -5.97 -7.49 -2.59
N ALA A 21 -6.10 -8.63 -1.90
CA ALA A 21 -5.12 -9.71 -1.97
C ALA A 21 -4.98 -10.25 -3.40
N LEU A 22 -6.09 -10.40 -4.12
CA LEU A 22 -6.11 -10.83 -5.51
C LEU A 22 -5.42 -9.82 -6.44
N ILE A 23 -5.70 -8.51 -6.27
CA ILE A 23 -5.07 -7.44 -7.06
C ILE A 23 -3.55 -7.51 -6.94
N TYR A 24 -3.01 -7.58 -5.71
CA TYR A 24 -1.56 -7.67 -5.51
C TYR A 24 -0.98 -8.97 -6.06
N PHE A 25 -1.63 -10.10 -5.78
CA PHE A 25 -1.14 -11.39 -6.25
C PHE A 25 -1.05 -11.45 -7.78
N VAL A 26 -2.11 -11.04 -8.48
CA VAL A 26 -2.14 -11.03 -9.95
C VAL A 26 -1.14 -10.03 -10.50
N SER A 27 -1.00 -8.85 -9.88
CA SER A 27 0.02 -7.87 -10.30
C SER A 27 1.44 -8.43 -10.16
N GLY A 28 1.76 -9.01 -9.01
CA GLY A 28 3.04 -9.66 -8.76
C GLY A 28 3.29 -10.85 -9.70
N TRP A 29 2.25 -11.65 -9.98
CA TRP A 29 2.33 -12.78 -10.91
C TRP A 29 2.66 -12.36 -12.34
N VAL A 30 2.00 -11.31 -12.85
CA VAL A 30 2.30 -10.76 -14.18
C VAL A 30 3.71 -10.20 -14.22
N LYS A 31 4.12 -9.43 -13.20
CA LYS A 31 5.49 -8.89 -13.09
C LYS A 31 6.54 -9.98 -12.98
N PHE A 32 6.20 -11.12 -12.37
CA PHE A 32 7.11 -12.26 -12.29
C PHE A 32 7.46 -12.87 -13.65
N HIS A 33 6.54 -12.80 -14.61
CA HIS A 33 6.71 -13.37 -15.95
C HIS A 33 7.13 -12.32 -17.00
N SER A 34 7.43 -11.09 -16.59
CA SER A 34 7.81 -9.99 -17.48
C SER A 34 9.34 -9.82 -17.46
N PRO A 35 10.04 -9.96 -18.59
CA PRO A 35 11.50 -9.81 -18.65
C PRO A 35 12.00 -8.48 -18.08
N GLU A 36 11.28 -7.39 -18.33
CA GLU A 36 11.60 -6.02 -17.93
C GLU A 36 11.53 -5.81 -16.40
N TRP A 37 10.75 -6.65 -15.72
CA TRP A 37 10.68 -6.69 -14.26
C TRP A 37 11.73 -7.60 -13.64
N LEU A 38 12.25 -8.57 -14.39
CA LEU A 38 13.33 -9.46 -13.96
C LEU A 38 14.68 -8.76 -14.08
N ASP A 39 14.93 -8.06 -15.18
CA ASP A 39 16.14 -7.24 -15.36
C ASP A 39 16.05 -5.88 -14.64
N GLY A 40 14.84 -5.46 -14.25
CA GLY A 40 14.57 -4.23 -13.50
C GLY A 40 14.60 -2.95 -14.34
N SER A 41 14.81 -3.06 -15.65
CA SER A 41 14.83 -1.95 -16.61
C SER A 41 13.50 -1.19 -16.64
N ILE A 42 12.39 -1.88 -16.31
CA ILE A 42 11.05 -1.29 -16.31
C ILE A 42 10.97 0.00 -15.49
N MET A 43 11.64 0.07 -14.32
CA MET A 43 11.55 1.24 -13.45
C MET A 43 12.10 2.50 -14.11
N GLN A 44 13.18 2.39 -14.87
CA GLN A 44 13.69 3.51 -15.66
C GLN A 44 12.70 3.89 -16.75
N TYR A 45 12.20 2.91 -17.50
CA TYR A 45 11.25 3.14 -18.59
C TYR A 45 9.99 3.87 -18.12
N VAL A 46 9.34 3.43 -17.04
CA VAL A 46 8.08 4.09 -16.60
C VAL A 46 8.30 5.48 -16.02
N LEU A 47 9.46 5.75 -15.41
CA LEU A 47 9.75 7.04 -14.79
C LEU A 47 10.20 8.11 -15.79
N ILE A 48 10.65 7.72 -16.99
CA ILE A 48 11.02 8.65 -18.08
C ILE A 48 9.94 8.77 -19.16
N HIS A 49 8.99 7.84 -19.21
CA HIS A 49 7.98 7.82 -20.27
C HIS A 49 6.98 8.97 -20.11
N PRO A 50 6.76 9.81 -21.15
CA PRO A 50 5.87 10.97 -21.07
C PRO A 50 4.42 10.69 -20.65
N GLN A 51 3.93 9.47 -20.88
CA GLN A 51 2.56 9.09 -20.56
C GLN A 51 2.41 8.61 -19.11
N TYR A 52 3.46 8.01 -18.55
CA TYR A 52 3.42 7.38 -17.24
C TYR A 52 4.07 8.23 -16.16
N SER A 53 5.06 9.04 -16.50
CA SER A 53 5.72 9.91 -15.54
C SER A 53 4.92 11.18 -15.28
N ARG A 54 4.93 11.65 -14.03
CA ARG A 54 4.26 12.90 -13.62
C ARG A 54 5.15 14.14 -13.80
N TRP A 55 6.48 13.97 -13.79
CA TRP A 55 7.43 15.06 -13.94
C TRP A 55 8.66 14.58 -14.71
N ASP A 56 9.32 15.50 -15.41
CA ASP A 56 10.48 15.19 -16.23
C ASP A 56 11.72 14.97 -15.34
N GLY A 57 11.94 13.71 -14.96
CA GLY A 57 13.01 13.27 -14.06
C GLY A 57 14.26 12.78 -14.77
N TRP A 58 14.38 12.97 -16.10
CA TRP A 58 15.46 12.40 -16.93
C TRP A 58 16.87 12.66 -16.35
N SER A 59 17.12 13.88 -15.87
CA SER A 59 18.41 14.30 -15.31
C SER A 59 18.80 13.59 -14.01
N PHE A 60 17.84 13.04 -13.27
CA PHE A 60 18.10 12.28 -12.04
C PHE A 60 18.22 10.78 -12.31
N ILE A 61 17.47 10.27 -13.30
CA ILE A 61 17.31 8.83 -13.58
C ILE A 61 18.52 8.24 -14.33
N ASP A 62 19.22 9.04 -15.14
CA ASP A 62 20.39 8.61 -15.93
C ASP A 62 21.69 8.47 -15.10
N ASN A 63 21.58 8.26 -13.79
CA ASN A 63 22.71 8.06 -12.91
C ASN A 63 22.98 6.55 -12.70
N PRO A 64 24.22 6.05 -12.92
CA PRO A 64 24.57 4.63 -12.73
C PRO A 64 24.26 4.10 -11.33
N LEU A 65 24.42 4.91 -10.28
CA LEU A 65 24.10 4.51 -8.90
C LEU A 65 22.59 4.34 -8.70
N LEU A 66 21.79 5.21 -9.32
CA LEU A 66 20.34 5.13 -9.23
C LEU A 66 19.78 3.95 -10.04
N SER A 67 20.42 3.60 -11.16
CA SER A 67 20.08 2.40 -11.94
C SER A 67 20.05 1.13 -11.09
N GLY A 68 21.10 0.89 -10.28
CA GLY A 68 21.14 -0.27 -9.38
C GLY A 68 20.03 -0.26 -8.32
N VAL A 69 19.70 0.93 -7.79
CA VAL A 69 18.58 1.09 -6.83
C VAL A 69 17.24 0.79 -7.47
N LEU A 70 17.01 1.25 -8.71
CA LEU A 70 15.77 1.01 -9.44
C LEU A 70 15.57 -0.48 -9.77
N VAL A 71 16.63 -1.19 -10.14
CA VAL A 71 16.59 -2.64 -10.34
C VAL A 71 16.24 -3.38 -9.05
N ALA A 72 16.88 -3.02 -7.94
CA ALA A 72 16.58 -3.59 -6.63
C ALA A 72 15.12 -3.31 -6.21
N LEU A 73 14.62 -2.10 -6.48
CA LEU A 73 13.25 -1.70 -6.20
C LEU A 73 12.24 -2.50 -7.04
N ALA A 74 12.51 -2.73 -8.33
CA ALA A 74 11.69 -3.56 -9.20
C ALA A 74 11.54 -4.98 -8.65
N GLY A 75 12.68 -5.58 -8.26
CA GLY A 75 12.71 -6.91 -7.65
C GLY A 75 11.94 -6.96 -6.32
N PHE A 76 12.13 -5.96 -5.46
CA PHE A 76 11.42 -5.85 -4.19
C PHE A 76 9.90 -5.75 -4.37
N ILE A 77 9.43 -4.83 -5.24
CA ILE A 77 7.99 -4.65 -5.52
C ILE A 77 7.39 -5.96 -6.03
N ARG A 78 8.02 -6.58 -7.03
CA ARG A 78 7.56 -7.84 -7.64
C ARG A 78 7.35 -8.93 -6.58
N TRP A 79 8.35 -9.17 -5.73
CA TRP A 79 8.25 -10.19 -4.68
C TRP A 79 7.24 -9.81 -3.59
N TRP A 80 7.23 -8.55 -3.17
CA TRP A 80 6.29 -8.08 -2.16
C TRP A 80 4.83 -8.23 -2.60
N GLU A 81 4.50 -7.86 -3.84
CA GLU A 81 3.14 -8.02 -4.38
C GLU A 81 2.74 -9.49 -4.53
N LEU A 82 3.65 -10.33 -5.02
CA LEU A 82 3.40 -11.77 -5.18
C LEU A 82 3.15 -12.45 -3.83
N LEU A 83 3.90 -12.05 -2.79
CA LEU A 83 3.79 -12.61 -1.45
C LEU A 83 2.73 -11.92 -0.58
N PHE A 84 2.14 -10.81 -1.05
CA PHE A 84 1.23 -9.98 -0.28
C PHE A 84 0.09 -10.77 0.40
N PRO A 85 -0.63 -11.71 -0.26
CA PRO A 85 -1.68 -12.48 0.40
C PRO A 85 -1.20 -13.25 1.62
N PHE A 86 0.01 -13.83 1.54
CA PHE A 86 0.61 -14.59 2.64
C PHE A 86 1.06 -13.68 3.77
N LEU A 87 1.54 -12.47 3.44
CA LEU A 87 1.94 -11.47 4.44
C LEU A 87 0.74 -10.94 5.24
N LEU A 88 -0.49 -11.06 4.73
CA LEU A 88 -1.71 -10.67 5.45
C LEU A 88 -2.09 -11.63 6.59
N ILE A 89 -1.60 -12.87 6.59
CA ILE A 89 -1.98 -13.91 7.57
C ILE A 89 -1.54 -13.52 8.98
N ASN A 90 -0.26 -13.19 9.14
CA ASN A 90 0.30 -12.76 10.43
C ASN A 90 0.05 -11.26 10.68
N ALA A 91 -0.39 -10.92 11.89
CA ALA A 91 -0.69 -9.53 12.27
C ALA A 91 0.53 -8.60 12.20
N HIS A 92 1.74 -9.11 12.45
CA HIS A 92 2.97 -8.32 12.37
C HIS A 92 3.36 -8.04 10.92
N SER A 93 3.47 -9.09 10.08
CA SER A 93 3.78 -8.95 8.66
C SER A 93 2.73 -8.11 7.92
N ARG A 94 1.46 -8.21 8.32
CA ARG A 94 0.39 -7.38 7.77
C ARG A 94 0.65 -5.89 8.01
N LYS A 95 1.01 -5.49 9.23
CA LYS A 95 1.31 -4.07 9.54
C LYS A 95 2.49 -3.54 8.73
N ILE A 96 3.57 -4.32 8.65
CA ILE A 96 4.75 -3.97 7.84
C ILE A 96 4.36 -3.85 6.36
N SER A 97 3.59 -4.81 5.85
CA SER A 97 3.15 -4.81 4.46
C SER A 97 2.23 -3.65 4.13
N LEU A 98 1.37 -3.25 5.05
CA LEU A 98 0.56 -2.04 4.89
C LEU A 98 1.43 -0.78 4.85
N LEU A 99 2.47 -0.68 5.67
CA LEU A 99 3.40 0.45 5.62
C LEU A 99 4.14 0.50 4.28
N ILE A 100 4.70 -0.63 3.82
CA ILE A 100 5.34 -0.75 2.50
C ILE A 100 4.34 -0.34 1.41
N GLY A 101 3.11 -0.85 1.48
CA GLY A 101 2.05 -0.53 0.56
C GLY A 101 1.71 0.96 0.55
N ILE A 102 1.68 1.64 1.70
CA ILE A 102 1.39 3.07 1.78
C ILE A 102 2.50 3.86 1.09
N LEU A 103 3.76 3.54 1.40
CA LEU A 103 4.92 4.18 0.79
C LEU A 103 4.98 3.94 -0.72
N PHE A 104 4.65 2.74 -1.18
CA PHE A 104 4.58 2.41 -2.60
C PHE A 104 3.53 3.26 -3.32
N HIS A 105 2.30 3.35 -2.82
CA HIS A 105 1.24 4.12 -3.48
C HIS A 105 1.44 5.63 -3.34
N ALA A 106 2.04 6.10 -2.26
CA ALA A 106 2.50 7.48 -2.13
C ALA A 106 3.59 7.79 -3.16
N GLY A 107 4.54 6.88 -3.35
CA GLY A 107 5.54 6.95 -4.43
C GLY A 107 4.86 7.09 -5.79
N LEU A 108 3.90 6.21 -6.11
CA LEU A 108 3.12 6.29 -7.35
C LEU A 108 2.39 7.63 -7.51
N LEU A 109 1.81 8.18 -6.45
CA LEU A 109 1.18 9.50 -6.50
C LEU A 109 2.16 10.61 -6.86
N LEU A 110 3.38 10.55 -6.32
CA LEU A 110 4.41 11.56 -6.52
C LEU A 110 5.09 11.43 -7.89
N THR A 111 5.31 10.21 -8.38
CA THR A 111 6.15 9.96 -9.56
C THR A 111 5.36 9.57 -10.81
N MET A 112 4.20 8.93 -10.68
CA MET A 112 3.48 8.31 -11.81
C MET A 112 2.07 8.84 -12.02
N ASN A 113 1.68 8.98 -13.29
CA ASN A 113 0.34 9.42 -13.69
C ASN A 113 -0.66 8.26 -13.84
N LEU A 114 -0.91 7.54 -12.75
CA LEU A 114 -1.88 6.42 -12.71
C LEU A 114 -3.32 6.85 -12.37
N ARG A 115 -3.61 8.15 -12.50
CA ARG A 115 -4.93 8.76 -12.21
C ARG A 115 -5.43 8.37 -10.82
N TRP A 116 -6.59 7.73 -10.73
CA TRP A 116 -7.28 7.39 -9.47
C TRP A 116 -6.75 6.13 -8.79
N PHE A 117 -6.01 5.29 -9.49
CA PHE A 117 -5.59 3.99 -8.99
C PHE A 117 -4.91 4.05 -7.60
N PRO A 118 -3.86 4.87 -7.38
CA PRO A 118 -3.18 4.85 -6.09
C PRO A 118 -4.02 5.43 -4.94
N VAL A 119 -4.95 6.34 -5.24
CA VAL A 119 -5.89 6.89 -4.24
C VAL A 119 -6.86 5.82 -3.79
N ILE A 120 -7.45 5.08 -4.74
CA ILE A 120 -8.39 3.99 -4.45
C ILE A 120 -7.71 2.93 -3.58
N MET A 121 -6.50 2.50 -3.97
CA MET A 121 -5.76 1.48 -3.22
C MET A 121 -5.43 1.92 -1.79
N LEU A 122 -5.02 3.18 -1.58
CA LEU A 122 -4.78 3.73 -0.23
C LEU A 122 -6.05 3.72 0.62
N SER A 123 -7.20 4.11 0.06
CA SER A 123 -8.48 4.07 0.78
C SER A 123 -8.86 2.65 1.21
N LEU A 124 -8.57 1.65 0.38
CA LEU A 124 -8.90 0.25 0.65
C LEU A 124 -8.09 -0.37 1.81
N TYR A 125 -6.92 0.18 2.15
CA TYR A 125 -6.11 -0.34 3.27
C TYR A 125 -6.79 -0.26 4.64
N LEU A 126 -7.77 0.62 4.81
CA LEU A 126 -8.58 0.66 6.02
C LEU A 126 -9.26 -0.69 6.29
N ALA A 127 -9.62 -1.44 5.24
CA ALA A 127 -10.20 -2.77 5.36
C ALA A 127 -9.22 -3.83 5.91
N LEU A 128 -7.92 -3.59 5.86
CA LEU A 128 -6.87 -4.51 6.32
C LEU A 128 -6.39 -4.22 7.74
N LEU A 129 -6.87 -3.14 8.36
CA LEU A 129 -6.61 -2.81 9.76
C LEU A 129 -7.33 -3.76 10.71
N SER A 130 -6.68 -4.07 11.84
CA SER A 130 -7.27 -4.92 12.88
C SER A 130 -8.26 -4.14 13.73
N ASN A 131 -9.36 -4.78 14.16
CA ASN A 131 -10.30 -4.22 15.14
C ASN A 131 -9.61 -3.73 16.42
N CYS A 132 -8.56 -4.42 16.88
CA CYS A 132 -7.79 -3.99 18.06
C CYS A 132 -7.15 -2.60 17.85
N SER A 133 -6.75 -2.27 16.61
CA SER A 133 -6.19 -0.95 16.29
C SER A 133 -7.24 0.14 16.38
N PHE A 134 -8.48 -0.14 15.94
CA PHE A 134 -9.59 0.78 16.04
C PHE A 134 -10.00 1.03 17.49
N ILE A 135 -10.16 -0.03 18.30
CA ILE A 135 -10.49 0.09 19.72
C ILE A 135 -9.42 0.92 20.45
N ARG A 136 -8.13 0.64 20.19
CA ARG A 136 -7.04 1.40 20.82
C ARG A 136 -7.02 2.88 20.38
N LEU A 137 -7.40 3.17 19.14
CA LEU A 137 -7.50 4.53 18.64
C LEU A 137 -8.68 5.25 19.30
N GLU A 138 -9.84 4.60 19.39
CA GLU A 138 -11.03 5.11 20.07
C GLU A 138 -10.74 5.42 21.54
N GLU A 139 -10.13 4.49 22.28
CA GLU A 139 -9.73 4.71 23.68
C GLU A 139 -8.80 5.92 23.83
N LYS A 140 -7.81 6.07 22.94
CA LYS A 140 -6.90 7.23 22.95
C LYS A 140 -7.64 8.54 22.71
N LEU A 141 -8.53 8.59 21.71
CA LEU A 141 -9.30 9.78 21.37
C LEU A 141 -10.26 10.17 22.50
N LEU A 142 -10.95 9.19 23.10
CA LEU A 142 -11.86 9.41 24.22
C LEU A 142 -11.12 9.90 25.47
N ASN A 143 -9.95 9.33 25.77
CA ASN A 143 -9.13 9.79 26.89
C ASN A 143 -8.66 11.23 26.67
N HIS A 144 -8.15 11.56 25.47
CA HIS A 144 -7.74 12.93 25.13
C HIS A 144 -8.90 13.94 25.24
N TYR A 145 -10.10 13.57 24.79
CA TYR A 145 -11.29 14.41 24.94
C TYR A 145 -11.68 14.63 26.41
N ARG A 146 -11.65 13.57 27.23
CA ARG A 146 -11.95 13.65 28.67
C ARG A 146 -10.94 14.53 29.42
N ASP A 147 -9.66 14.46 29.06
CA ASP A 147 -8.62 15.28 29.68
C ASP A 147 -8.78 16.77 29.33
N ASN A 148 -9.13 17.09 28.08
CA ASN A 148 -9.42 18.46 27.66
C ASN A 148 -10.68 19.05 28.33
N GLN A 149 -11.66 18.21 28.71
CA GLN A 149 -12.85 18.66 29.45
C GLN A 149 -12.57 18.88 30.94
N LYS A 150 -11.62 18.14 31.54
CA LYS A 150 -11.21 18.36 32.94
C LYS A 150 -10.34 19.60 33.15
N ASN A 151 -9.64 20.03 32.10
CA ASN A 151 -8.75 21.20 32.12
C ASN A 151 -9.46 22.51 31.74
N LYS A 152 -10.79 22.48 31.53
CA LYS A 152 -11.66 23.65 31.36
C LYS A 152 -12.46 23.86 32.64
#